data_AF-Q0HXA9-F1
#
_entry.id   AF-Q0HXA9-F1
#
_cell.length_a   1.000
_cell.length_b   1.000
_cell.length_c   1.000
_cell.angle_alpha   90.00
_cell.angle_beta   90.00
_cell.angle_gamma   90.00
#
_symmetry.space_group_name_H-M   'P 1'
#
loop_
_entity.id
_entity.type
_entity.pdbx_description
1 polymer ?
#
loop_
_entity_poly.entity_id
_entity_poly.type
_entity_poly.pdbx_seq_one_letter_code
_entity_poly.pdbx_strand_id
1 'polypeptide(L)' 'MYLSNADRWSLLCKKQIDIIDKLSAQFPERKEPLNELTHGWRHLQHQVQAGDRPIVHEQIK' A
#
# COMPACT_ATOMS: atom_id res chain seq x y z
N MET A 1 17.46 6.82 -8.58
CA MET A 1 18.19 7.20 -7.34
C MET A 1 17.71 6.23 -6.28
N TYR A 2 18.53 5.29 -5.81
CA TYR A 2 18.07 4.32 -4.81
C TYR A 2 17.67 5.07 -3.53
N LEU A 3 16.41 4.90 -3.09
CA LEU A 3 15.99 5.42 -1.79
C LEU A 3 16.79 4.66 -0.71
N SER A 4 17.65 5.37 0.03
CA SER A 4 18.49 4.78 1.09
C SER A 4 17.69 4.09 2.21
N ASN A 5 16.38 4.33 2.24
CA ASN A 5 15.41 3.76 3.18
C ASN A 5 14.32 2.92 2.48
N ALA A 6 14.54 2.48 1.24
CA ALA A 6 13.58 1.67 0.46
C ALA A 6 13.06 0.47 1.24
N ASP A 7 13.93 -0.31 1.88
CA ASP A 7 13.55 -1.50 2.64
C ASP A 7 12.65 -1.16 3.83
N ARG A 8 12.95 -0.06 4.53
CA ARG A 8 12.15 0.40 5.67
C ARG A 8 10.76 0.85 5.21
N TRP A 9 10.68 1.57 4.09
CA TRP A 9 9.40 1.98 3.52
C TRP A 9 8.60 0.80 2.98
N SER A 10 9.25 -0.17 2.34
CA SER A 10 8.59 -1.40 1.88
C SER A 10 8.01 -2.19 3.06
N LEU A 11 8.76 -2.28 4.17
CA LEU A 11 8.26 -2.90 5.40
C LEU A 11 7.03 -2.18 5.96
N LEU A 12 7.00 -0.85 5.94
CA LEU A 12 5.83 -0.09 6.38
C LEU A 12 4.62 -0.33 5.47
N CYS A 13 4.81 -0.36 4.15
CA CYS A 13 3.73 -0.69 3.21
C CYS A 13 3.17 -2.09 3.49
N LYS A 14 4.04 -3.08 3.71
CA LYS A 14 3.62 -4.44 4.07
C LYS A 14 2.79 -4.49 5.35
N LYS A 15 3.24 -3.81 6.41
CA LYS A 15 2.49 -3.73 7.68
C LYS A 15 1.10 -3.13 7.49
N GLN A 16 0.99 -2.11 6.63
CA GLN A 16 -0.28 -1.46 6.35
C GLN A 16 -1.23 -2.38 5.57
N ILE A 17 -0.72 -3.10 4.57
CA ILE A 17 -1.48 -4.13 3.84
C ILE A 17 -2.01 -5.18 4.81
N ASP A 18 -1.17 -5.71 5.70
CA ASP A 18 -1.57 -6.73 6.68
C ASP A 18 -2.68 -6.23 7.63
N ILE A 19 -2.69 -4.94 7.97
CA ILE A 19 -3.75 -4.32 8.78
C ILE A 19 -5.06 -4.25 7.98
N ILE A 20 -4.99 -3.80 6.73
CA ILE A 20 -6.17 -3.64 5.86
C ILE A 20 -6.78 -5.01 5.54
N ASP A 21 -5.97 -6.04 5.28
CA ASP A 21 -6.45 -7.40 5.05
C ASP A 21 -7.21 -7.95 6.27
N LYS A 22 -6.72 -7.67 7.50
CA LYS A 22 -7.43 -8.02 8.73
C LYS A 22 -8.74 -7.27 8.88
N LEU A 23 -8.78 -5.98 8.54
CA LEU A 23 -10.00 -5.19 8.54
C LEU A 23 -11.01 -5.71 7.52
N SER A 24 -10.55 -6.10 6.32
CA SER A 24 -11.38 -6.65 5.25
C SER A 24 -12.03 -7.97 5.67
N ALA A 25 -11.32 -8.78 6.46
CA ALA A 25 -11.87 -10.01 7.06
C ALA A 25 -12.92 -9.75 8.16
N GLN A 26 -12.80 -8.64 8.90
CA GLN A 26 -13.73 -8.27 9.98
C GLN A 26 -14.97 -7.51 9.48
N PHE A 27 -14.82 -6.73 8.41
CA PHE A 27 -15.85 -5.85 7.84
C PHE A 27 -16.10 -6.22 6.37
N PRO A 28 -16.76 -7.37 6.09
CA PRO A 28 -16.99 -7.85 4.73
C PRO A 28 -17.79 -6.86 3.88
N GLU A 29 -18.64 -6.03 4.48
CA GLU A 29 -19.39 -4.95 3.83
C GLU A 29 -18.48 -3.83 3.29
N ARG A 30 -17.24 -3.73 3.77
CA ARG A 30 -16.22 -2.77 3.31
C ARG A 30 -15.13 -3.44 2.47
N LYS A 31 -15.29 -4.70 2.09
CA LYS A 31 -14.26 -5.47 1.40
C LYS A 31 -13.76 -4.81 0.12
N GLU A 32 -14.66 -4.29 -0.70
CA GLU A 32 -14.32 -3.64 -1.98
C GLU A 32 -13.44 -2.40 -1.80
N PRO A 33 -13.84 -1.37 -1.01
CA PRO A 33 -12.97 -0.20 -0.79
C PRO A 33 -11.67 -0.55 -0.03
N LEU A 34 -11.69 -1.57 0.85
CA LEU A 34 -10.47 -2.02 1.53
C LEU A 34 -9.51 -2.77 0.57
N ASN A 35 -10.04 -3.48 -0.42
CA ASN A 35 -9.23 -4.09 -1.47
C ASN A 35 -8.59 -3.03 -2.37
N GLU A 36 -9.33 -2.00 -2.77
CA GLU A 36 -8.79 -0.88 -3.54
C GLU A 36 -7.65 -0.18 -2.79
N LEU A 37 -7.86 0.10 -1.50
CA LEU A 37 -6.82 0.67 -0.65
C LEU A 37 -5.58 -0.23 -0.60
N THR A 38 -5.78 -1.55 -0.47
CA THR A 38 -4.71 -2.55 -0.49
C THR A 38 -3.94 -2.55 -1.81
N HIS A 39 -4.63 -2.40 -2.94
CA HIS A 39 -3.98 -2.27 -4.25
C HIS A 39 -3.08 -1.03 -4.32
N GLY A 40 -3.55 0.12 -3.79
CA GLY A 40 -2.73 1.33 -3.69
C GLY A 40 -1.46 1.12 -2.87
N TRP A 41 -1.55 0.45 -1.72
CA TRP A 41 -0.38 0.15 -0.89
C TRP A 41 0.60 -0.83 -1.55
N ARG A 42 0.10 -1.83 -2.30
CA ARG A 42 0.96 -2.74 -3.08
C ARG A 42 1.69 -1.99 -4.19
N HIS A 43 1.02 -1.08 -4.87
CA HIS A 43 1.64 -0.25 -5.90
C HIS A 43 2.74 0.64 -5.32
N LEU A 44 2.46 1.31 -4.20
CA LEU A 44 3.43 2.12 -3.48
C LEU A 44 4.64 1.29 -3.01
N GLN A 45 4.41 0.08 -2.49
CA GLN A 45 5.47 -0.82 -2.09
C GLN A 45 6.41 -1.15 -3.25
N HIS A 46 5.86 -1.45 -4.44
CA HIS A 46 6.66 -1.71 -5.63
C HIS A 46 7.47 -0.49 -6.07
N GLN A 47 6.87 0.70 -6.10
CA GLN A 47 7.57 1.96 -6.45
C GLN A 47 8.76 2.20 -5.51
N VAL A 48 8.54 2.02 -4.20
CA VAL A 48 9.59 2.15 -3.18
C VAL A 48 10.73 1.14 -3.39
N GLN A 49 10.40 -0.13 -3.68
CA GLN A 49 11.39 -1.19 -3.90
C GLN A 49 12.20 -0.98 -5.19
N ALA A 50 11.57 -0.42 -6.22
CA ALA A 50 12.23 -0.04 -7.46
C ALA A 50 13.17 1.18 -7.29
N GLY A 51 13.11 1.88 -6.15
CA GLY A 51 13.83 3.14 -5.95
C GLY A 51 13.22 4.29 -6.74
N ASP A 52 11.96 4.15 -7.16
CA ASP A 52 11.20 5.21 -7.82
C ASP A 52 10.72 6.22 -6.80
N ARG A 53 10.50 7.45 -7.26
CA ARG A 53 9.78 8.44 -6.46
C ARG A 53 8.32 8.00 -6.40
N PRO A 54 7.73 7.81 -5.21
CA PRO A 54 6.33 7.47 -5.08
C PRO A 54 5.43 8.48 -5.80
N ILE A 55 4.57 8.00 -6.68
CA ILE A 55 3.49 8.80 -7.27
C ILE A 55 2.22 8.32 -6.62
N VAL A 56 1.64 9.16 -5.77
CA VAL A 56 0.31 8.92 -5.20
C VAL A 56 -0.69 9.17 -6.32
N HIS A 57 -1.31 8.10 -6.83
CA HIS A 57 -2.50 8.28 -7.66
C HIS A 57 -3.62 8.76 -6.74
N GLU A 58 -3.80 10.08 -6.64
CA GLU A 58 -5.01 10.68 -6.10
C GLU A 58 -6.17 10.33 -7.03
N GLN A 59 -6.77 9.16 -6.83
CA GLN A 59 -8.12 8.89 -7.31
C GLN A 59 -9.06 8.98 -6.13
N ILE A 60 -9.47 10.22 -5.84
CA ILE A 60 -10.71 10.48 -5.11
C ILE A 60 -11.51 11.47 -5.97
N LYS A 61 -12.48 10.93 -6.71
CA LYS A 61 -13.69 11.65 -7.10
C LYS A 61 -14.87 10.74 -6.78
#